data_AF-A0A3C1BY58-F1
#
_entry.id   AF-A0A3C1BY58-F1
#
_cell.length_a   1.000
_cell.length_b   1.000
_cell.length_c   1.000
_cell.angle_alpha   90.00
_cell.angle_beta   90.00
_cell.angle_gamma   90.00
#
_symmetry.space_group_name_H-M   'P 1'
#
loop_
_entity.id
_entity.type
_entity.pdbx_description
1 polymer ?
#
loop_
_entity_poly.entity_id
_entity_poly.type
_entity_poly.pdbx_seq_one_letter_code
_entity_poly.pdbx_strand_id
1 'polypeptide(L)'
;MNAVPLMSFDNVMPTYQVLKTLLRKMPELSFDKDSFMVVSPDEGAINRNMYFSSVLGCNLGMFYKRRDYTRVVNGRNPIVAHEYLGESVEGKTVFIADDIIASGESMLEVAGEL
;
A
#
# COMPACT_ATOMS: atom_id res chain seq x y z
N MET A 1 15.38 19.51 9.84
CA MET A 1 15.88 20.13 11.09
C MET A 1 14.68 20.34 11.99
N ASN A 2 14.66 19.71 13.16
CA ASN A 2 13.52 19.78 14.08
C ASN A 2 13.49 21.17 14.73
N ALA A 3 12.32 21.80 14.85
CA ALA A 3 12.19 23.16 15.38
C ALA A 3 12.52 23.25 16.89
N VAL A 4 12.52 22.11 17.58
CA VAL A 4 12.87 21.99 19.00
C VAL A 4 13.87 20.84 19.17
N PRO A 5 15.19 21.11 19.22
CA PRO A 5 16.23 20.06 19.20
C PRO A 5 16.29 19.20 20.46
N LEU A 6 15.68 19.66 21.55
CA LEU A 6 15.72 19.02 22.87
C LEU A 6 14.49 18.15 23.18
N MET A 7 13.56 18.04 22.24
CA MET A 7 12.36 17.22 22.40
C MET A 7 12.40 16.04 21.44
N SER A 8 12.20 14.83 21.97
CA SER A 8 11.99 13.64 21.16
C SER A 8 10.60 13.66 20.53
N PHE A 9 10.49 13.13 19.32
CA PHE A 9 9.20 12.87 18.67
C PHE A 9 9.07 11.36 18.50
N ASP A 10 8.13 10.78 19.23
CA ASP A 10 7.84 9.35 19.14
C ASP A 10 6.77 9.12 18.06
N ASN A 11 7.16 8.44 16.99
CA ASN A 11 6.24 8.04 15.94
C ASN A 11 5.86 6.57 16.12
N VAL A 12 4.66 6.31 16.63
CA VAL A 12 4.17 4.95 16.89
C VAL A 12 3.41 4.44 15.68
N MET A 13 3.91 3.37 15.06
CA MET A 13 3.27 2.75 13.90
C MET A 13 2.17 1.77 14.33
N PRO A 14 0.94 1.87 13.78
CA PRO A 14 -0.18 1.00 14.17
C PRO A 14 -0.12 -0.40 13.54
N THR A 15 0.97 -0.74 12.83
CA THR A 15 1.12 -1.95 12.01
C THR A 15 0.81 -3.24 12.76
N TYR A 16 1.29 -3.36 14.01
CA TYR A 16 0.98 -4.50 14.86
C TYR A 16 -0.53 -4.62 15.18
N GLN A 17 -1.19 -3.50 15.45
CA GLN A 17 -2.62 -3.51 15.76
C GLN A 17 -3.46 -3.85 14.53
N VAL A 18 -3.03 -3.43 13.33
CA VAL A 18 -3.65 -3.80 12.06
C VAL A 18 -3.57 -5.32 11.88
N LEU A 19 -2.37 -5.91 11.96
CA LEU A 19 -2.18 -7.36 11.81
C LEU A 19 -2.93 -8.16 12.87
N LYS A 20 -2.85 -7.73 14.13
CA LYS A 20 -3.59 -8.37 15.24
C LYS A 20 -5.09 -8.36 15.00
N THR A 21 -5.64 -7.26 14.50
CA THR A 21 -7.07 -7.14 14.22
C THR A 21 -7.46 -7.99 13.03
N LEU A 22 -6.67 -7.98 11.96
CA LEU A 22 -6.87 -8.81 10.76
C LEU A 22 -6.97 -10.29 11.15
N LEU A 23 -5.96 -10.82 11.83
CA LEU A 23 -5.91 -12.23 12.26
C LEU A 23 -7.05 -12.62 13.21
N ARG A 24 -7.51 -11.70 14.05
CA ARG A 24 -8.64 -11.94 14.96
C ARG A 24 -9.99 -11.93 14.23
N LYS A 25 -10.14 -11.12 13.19
CA LYS A 25 -11.39 -10.98 12.43
C LYS A 25 -11.50 -12.01 11.31
N MET A 26 -10.37 -12.46 10.78
CA MET A 26 -10.27 -13.43 9.69
C MET A 26 -9.30 -14.56 10.10
N PRO A 27 -9.70 -15.43 11.04
CA PRO A 27 -8.81 -16.48 11.55
C PRO A 27 -8.46 -17.56 10.51
N GLU A 28 -9.31 -17.73 9.50
CA GLU A 28 -9.13 -18.71 8.41
C GLU A 28 -8.25 -18.18 7.27
N LEU A 29 -7.72 -16.97 7.39
CA LEU A 29 -6.93 -16.33 6.34
C LEU A 29 -5.59 -17.06 6.18
N SER A 30 -5.38 -17.66 5.01
CA SER A 30 -4.08 -18.18 4.60
C SER A 30 -3.20 -17.04 4.10
N PHE A 31 -1.92 -17.05 4.45
CA PHE A 31 -0.91 -16.13 3.89
C PHE A 31 0.02 -16.82 2.90
N ASP A 32 -0.37 -18.01 2.44
CA ASP A 32 0.37 -18.71 1.40
C ASP A 32 0.42 -17.87 0.11
N LYS A 33 1.58 -17.86 -0.55
CA LYS A 33 1.89 -17.03 -1.72
C LYS A 33 0.95 -17.28 -2.90
N ASP A 34 0.36 -18.47 -2.98
CA ASP A 34 -0.58 -18.84 -4.05
C ASP A 34 -2.00 -18.34 -3.77
N SER A 35 -2.32 -18.01 -2.51
CA SER A 35 -3.68 -17.66 -2.05
C SER A 35 -3.82 -16.23 -1.51
N PHE A 36 -2.72 -15.54 -1.24
CA PHE A 36 -2.71 -14.23 -0.61
C PHE A 36 -1.62 -13.31 -1.17
N MET A 37 -1.97 -12.05 -1.36
CA MET A 37 -1.03 -11.03 -1.83
C MET A 37 -1.27 -9.69 -1.14
N VAL A 38 -0.18 -9.01 -0.79
CA VAL A 38 -0.23 -7.60 -0.40
C VAL A 38 -0.04 -6.74 -1.63
N VAL A 39 -0.84 -5.69 -1.79
CA VAL A 39 -0.73 -4.75 -2.92
C VAL A 39 -0.56 -3.33 -2.39
N SER A 40 0.50 -2.65 -2.81
CA SER A 40 0.69 -1.23 -2.52
C SER A 40 -0.19 -0.38 -3.47
N PRO A 41 -1.02 0.54 -2.96
CA PRO A 41 -1.89 1.37 -3.80
C PRO A 41 -1.11 2.40 -4.63
N ASP A 42 0.09 2.79 -4.19
CA ASP A 42 1.07 3.52 -4.99
C ASP A 42 2.49 3.40 -4.41
N GLU A 43 3.45 4.10 -5.03
CA GLU A 43 4.85 4.20 -4.61
C GLU A 43 5.02 4.79 -3.20
N GLY A 44 4.13 5.68 -2.76
CA GLY A 44 4.22 6.32 -1.44
C GLY A 44 3.96 5.35 -0.30
N ALA A 45 3.11 4.36 -0.54
CA ALA A 45 2.74 3.32 0.43
C ALA A 45 3.65 2.07 0.39
N ILE A 46 4.66 2.03 -0.51
CA ILE A 46 5.42 0.80 -0.78
C ILE A 46 6.16 0.26 0.45
N ASN A 47 6.82 1.11 1.23
CA ASN A 47 7.58 0.69 2.40
C ASN A 47 6.67 0.06 3.48
N ARG A 48 5.43 0.56 3.59
CA ARG A 48 4.43 0.05 4.51
C ARG A 48 3.94 -1.33 4.08
N ASN A 49 3.62 -1.48 2.80
CA ASN A 49 3.14 -2.74 2.23
C ASN A 49 4.24 -3.81 2.16
N MET A 50 5.49 -3.42 1.90
CA MET A 50 6.64 -4.30 1.97
C MET A 50 6.88 -4.84 3.39
N TYR A 51 6.65 -4.02 4.43
CA TYR A 51 6.70 -4.51 5.81
C TYR A 51 5.62 -5.57 6.05
N PHE A 52 4.38 -5.31 5.64
CA PHE A 52 3.29 -6.28 5.80
C PHE A 52 3.58 -7.59 5.07
N SER A 53 4.00 -7.54 3.80
CA SER A 53 4.29 -8.75 3.02
C SER A 53 5.44 -9.55 3.62
N SER A 54 6.48 -8.88 4.12
CA SER A 54 7.63 -9.53 4.76
C SER A 54 7.25 -10.22 6.06
N VAL A 55 6.43 -9.59 6.90
CA VAL A 55 5.97 -10.17 8.18
C VAL A 55 5.01 -11.34 7.95
N LEU A 56 4.14 -11.24 6.92
CA LEU A 56 3.17 -12.27 6.58
C LEU A 56 3.76 -13.41 5.73
N GLY A 57 4.93 -13.21 5.12
CA GLY A 57 5.59 -14.21 4.27
C GLY A 57 4.99 -14.39 2.88
N CYS A 58 4.23 -13.40 2.39
CA CYS A 58 3.48 -13.45 1.13
C CYS A 58 4.07 -12.52 0.04
N ASN A 59 3.50 -12.59 -1.17
CA ASN A 59 3.96 -11.79 -2.30
C ASN A 59 3.49 -10.33 -2.20
N LEU A 60 4.24 -9.43 -2.85
CA LEU A 60 3.95 -7.99 -2.94
C LEU A 60 3.70 -7.61 -4.41
N GLY A 61 2.55 -7.03 -4.69
CA GLY A 61 2.29 -6.23 -5.89
C GLY A 61 2.28 -4.74 -5.57
N MET A 62 2.31 -3.88 -6.60
CA MET A 62 2.13 -2.44 -6.44
C MET A 62 1.50 -1.82 -7.67
N PHE A 63 0.79 -0.73 -7.46
CA PHE A 63 0.45 0.18 -8.54
C PHE A 63 1.53 1.25 -8.68
N TYR A 64 1.91 1.52 -9.91
CA TYR A 64 2.91 2.53 -10.28
C TYR A 64 2.23 3.64 -11.08
N LYS A 65 2.46 4.90 -10.68
CA LYS A 65 1.87 6.07 -11.33
C LYS A 65 2.91 6.68 -12.26
N ARG A 66 2.88 6.32 -13.55
CA ARG A 66 3.81 6.89 -14.53
C ARG A 66 3.48 8.35 -14.78
N ARG A 67 4.40 9.26 -14.48
CA ARG A 67 4.24 10.71 -14.70
C ARG A 67 4.94 11.19 -15.97
N ASP A 68 4.34 12.16 -16.66
CA ASP A 68 5.00 12.86 -17.78
C ASP A 68 5.85 14.01 -17.23
N TYR A 69 7.16 13.80 -17.16
CA TYR A 69 8.09 14.81 -16.68
C TYR A 69 8.38 15.93 -17.71
N THR A 70 7.92 15.79 -18.96
CA THR A 70 8.14 16.79 -20.00
C THR A 70 7.17 17.97 -19.90
N ARG A 71 6.07 17.82 -19.16
CA ARG A 71 5.01 18.82 -19.01
C ARG A 71 4.66 19.06 -17.55
N VAL A 72 4.36 20.31 -17.21
CA VAL A 72 3.83 20.71 -15.90
C VAL A 72 2.46 21.34 -16.11
N VAL A 73 1.43 20.77 -15.50
CA VAL A 73 0.05 21.27 -15.54
C VAL A 73 -0.39 21.52 -14.09
N ASN A 74 -0.84 22.74 -13.78
CA ASN A 74 -1.26 23.12 -12.43
C ASN A 74 -0.22 22.83 -11.33
N GLY A 75 1.06 23.06 -11.64
CA GLY A 75 2.16 22.88 -10.68
C GLY A 75 2.56 21.43 -10.42
N ARG A 76 2.03 20.45 -11.16
CA ARG A 76 2.42 19.03 -11.06
C ARG A 76 2.61 18.42 -12.44
N ASN A 77 3.48 17.40 -12.51
CA ASN A 77 3.57 16.55 -13.70
C ASN A 77 2.32 15.67 -13.79
N PRO A 78 1.62 15.64 -14.95
CA PRO A 78 0.40 14.86 -15.09
C PRO A 78 0.71 13.35 -15.03
N ILE A 79 -0.22 12.59 -14.46
CA ILE A 79 -0.17 11.12 -14.44
C ILE A 79 -0.64 10.62 -15.81
N VAL A 80 0.19 9.82 -16.47
CA VAL A 80 -0.03 9.31 -17.83
C VAL A 80 -0.69 7.94 -17.79
N ALA A 81 -0.32 7.11 -16.81
CA ALA A 81 -0.83 5.77 -16.65
C ALA A 81 -0.76 5.34 -15.19
N HIS A 82 -1.72 4.51 -14.81
CA HIS A 82 -1.74 3.72 -13.59
C HIS A 82 -1.52 2.27 -14.02
N GLU A 83 -0.44 1.65 -13.55
CA GLU A 83 -0.04 0.33 -14.02
C GLU A 83 0.24 -0.59 -12.84
N TYR A 84 -0.35 -1.79 -12.88
CA TYR A 84 -0.10 -2.83 -11.88
C TYR A 84 1.20 -3.56 -12.17
N LEU A 85 2.06 -3.68 -11.15
CA LEU A 85 3.32 -4.40 -11.17
C LEU A 85 3.27 -5.51 -10.12
N GLY A 86 3.21 -6.77 -10.56
CA GLY A 86 3.13 -7.92 -9.67
C GLY A 86 2.73 -9.19 -10.42
N GLU A 87 2.62 -10.31 -9.69
CA GLU A 87 1.97 -11.51 -10.23
C GLU A 87 0.46 -11.31 -10.30
N SER A 88 -0.24 -12.18 -11.05
CA SER A 88 -1.71 -12.16 -11.05
C SER A 88 -2.29 -12.28 -9.64
N VAL A 89 -3.32 -11.47 -9.39
CA VAL A 89 -4.16 -11.50 -8.18
C VAL A 89 -5.37 -12.42 -8.31
N GLU A 90 -5.59 -13.00 -9.50
CA GLU A 90 -6.75 -13.86 -9.76
C GLU A 90 -6.79 -15.04 -8.78
N GLY A 91 -7.93 -15.21 -8.10
CA GLY A 91 -8.13 -16.25 -7.10
C GLY A 91 -7.42 -16.02 -5.76
N LYS A 92 -6.71 -14.90 -5.58
CA LYS A 92 -6.02 -14.56 -4.34
C LYS A 92 -6.85 -13.60 -3.48
N THR A 93 -6.67 -13.70 -2.17
CA THR A 93 -7.10 -12.62 -1.26
C THR A 93 -6.08 -11.49 -1.32
N VAL A 94 -6.56 -10.28 -1.60
CA VAL A 94 -5.70 -9.10 -1.74
C VAL A 94 -5.82 -8.19 -0.53
N PHE A 95 -4.68 -7.81 0.05
CA PHE A 95 -4.58 -6.85 1.14
C PHE A 95 -3.90 -5.56 0.66
N ILE A 96 -4.65 -4.46 0.68
CA ILE A 96 -4.15 -3.13 0.31
C ILE A 96 -4.16 -2.24 1.55
N ALA A 97 -3.05 -1.58 1.85
CA ALA A 97 -2.95 -0.68 2.99
C ALA A 97 -2.37 0.68 2.61
N ASP A 98 -3.01 1.74 3.10
CA ASP A 98 -2.46 3.10 3.11
C ASP A 98 -2.40 3.68 4.54
N ASP A 99 -1.74 4.82 4.77
CA ASP A 99 -1.75 5.49 6.08
C ASP A 99 -3.05 6.25 6.30
N ILE A 100 -3.53 6.92 5.27
CA ILE A 100 -4.70 7.76 5.34
C ILE A 100 -5.57 7.50 4.10
N ILE A 101 -6.84 7.21 4.36
CA ILE A 101 -7.87 7.23 3.32
C ILE A 101 -8.62 8.55 3.48
N ALA A 102 -8.47 9.45 2.50
CA ALA A 102 -9.16 10.74 2.48
C ALA A 102 -10.51 10.66 1.75
N SER A 103 -10.50 10.70 0.41
CA SER A 103 -11.70 10.50 -0.42
C SER A 103 -12.02 9.03 -0.66
N GLY A 104 -11.02 8.15 -0.57
CA GLY A 104 -11.13 6.74 -0.93
C GLY A 104 -11.04 6.44 -2.43
N GLU A 105 -11.04 7.47 -3.29
CA GLU A 105 -11.01 7.33 -4.76
C GLU A 105 -9.84 6.47 -5.23
N SER A 106 -8.61 6.77 -4.79
CA SER A 106 -7.42 5.97 -5.13
C SER A 106 -7.57 4.49 -4.76
N MET A 107 -8.17 4.19 -3.60
CA MET A 107 -8.34 2.80 -3.13
C MET A 107 -9.41 2.08 -3.94
N LEU A 108 -10.45 2.79 -4.37
CA LEU A 108 -11.52 2.25 -5.21
C LEU A 108 -11.05 2.03 -6.66
N GLU A 109 -10.24 2.94 -7.21
CA GLU A 109 -9.58 2.78 -8.51
C GLU A 109 -8.70 1.53 -8.51
N VAL A 110 -7.81 1.41 -7.52
CA VAL A 110 -6.98 0.21 -7.29
C VAL A 110 -7.85 -1.05 -7.21
N ALA A 111 -8.91 -1.03 -6.41
CA ALA A 111 -9.79 -2.20 -6.27
C ALA A 111 -10.58 -2.55 -7.54
N GLY A 112 -10.86 -1.57 -8.41
CA GLY A 112 -11.53 -1.78 -9.69
C GLY A 112 -10.60 -2.29 -10.80
N GLU A 113 -9.29 -2.13 -10.64
CA GLU A 113 -8.27 -2.61 -11.59
C GLU A 113 -7.76 -4.04 -11.27
N LEU A 114 -8.12 -4.61 -10.12
CA LEU A 114 -7.74 -5.95 -9.64
C LEU A 114 -8.81 -7.01 -9.90
#